data_AF-A0A293LLS9-F1
#
_entry.id   AF-A0A293LLS9-F1
#
_cell.length_a   1.000
_cell.length_b   1.000
_cell.length_c   1.000
_cell.angle_alpha   90.00
_cell.angle_beta   90.00
_cell.angle_gamma   90.00
#
_symmetry.space_group_name_H-M   'P 1'
#
loop_
_entity.id
_entity.type
_entity.pdbx_description
1 polymer ?
#
loop_
_entity_poly.entity_id
_entity_poly.type
_entity_poly.pdbx_seq_one_letter_code
_entity_poly.pdbx_strand_id
1 'polypeptide(L)'
;MALDSGPLHPCEVAKRPENMQKNRYGNLLPYDHSRVVLMGVTKSRPDYINANYIPGYNNNKRYIATQGPKAATIADFWRMAWETGSYKIVMLTNLREHQKVKCAKYWPELTEKYGSVEVTFVKVDSAADFAVREFTLSMGSQSRQVVQFHFTAWPDHGVPAYPDTICSFMERVRRFRHGDSPIIVHCRLTVAAFFFFRR
;
A
#
# COMPACT_ATOMS: atom_id res chain seq x y z
N MET A 1 22.71 -13.68 17.96
CA MET A 1 23.26 -13.09 16.73
C MET A 1 22.46 -11.83 16.46
N ALA A 2 23.00 -10.65 16.81
CA ALA A 2 22.31 -9.39 16.58
C ALA A 2 22.31 -9.10 15.07
N LEU A 3 21.13 -8.97 14.47
CA LEU A 3 21.02 -8.46 13.12
C LEU A 3 21.53 -7.01 13.14
N ASP A 4 22.49 -6.72 12.26
CA ASP A 4 23.15 -5.43 12.16
C ASP A 4 22.10 -4.30 12.05
N SER A 5 22.23 -3.27 12.88
CA SER A 5 21.15 -2.30 13.16
C SER A 5 21.03 -1.18 12.14
N GLY A 6 21.78 -1.26 11.03
CA GLY A 6 21.80 -0.30 9.94
C GLY A 6 21.04 -0.76 8.69
N PRO A 7 20.64 0.17 7.81
CA PRO A 7 20.12 -0.17 6.50
C PRO A 7 21.19 -0.92 5.68
N LEU A 8 20.83 -2.09 5.14
CA LEU A 8 21.72 -2.92 4.34
C LEU A 8 22.01 -2.33 2.95
N HIS A 9 21.19 -1.37 2.50
CA HIS A 9 21.31 -0.70 1.20
C HIS A 9 21.02 0.79 1.32
N PRO A 10 21.45 1.62 0.34
CA PRO A 10 21.19 3.07 0.36
C PRO A 10 19.70 3.44 0.33
N CYS A 11 19.38 4.56 1.00
CA CYS A 11 18.04 5.17 1.05
C CYS A 11 18.14 6.69 0.77
N GLU A 12 19.06 7.13 -0.09
CA GLU A 12 19.43 8.53 -0.25
C GLU A 12 18.30 9.37 -0.85
N VAL A 13 17.48 8.80 -1.75
CA VAL A 13 16.32 9.53 -2.32
C VAL A 13 15.30 9.86 -1.25
N ALA A 14 15.06 8.92 -0.32
CA ALA A 14 14.13 9.10 0.78
C ALA A 14 14.57 10.15 1.82
N LYS A 15 15.88 10.40 1.91
CA LYS A 15 16.50 11.37 2.83
C LYS A 15 16.59 12.79 2.27
N ARG A 16 16.29 13.01 0.97
CA ARG A 16 16.31 14.35 0.38
C ARG A 16 15.31 15.28 1.10
N PRO A 17 15.64 16.56 1.36
CA PRO A 17 14.79 17.47 2.13
C PRO A 17 13.33 17.52 1.67
N GLU A 18 13.09 17.49 0.36
CA GLU A 18 11.76 17.51 -0.26
C GLU A 18 10.94 16.22 -0.03
N ASN A 19 11.60 15.10 0.30
CA ASN A 19 10.98 13.79 0.46
C ASN A 19 10.80 13.38 1.92
N MET A 20 11.56 13.99 2.85
CA MET A 20 11.50 13.64 4.28
C MET A 20 10.08 13.71 4.84
N GLN A 21 9.30 14.72 4.45
CA GLN A 21 7.92 14.91 4.90
C GLN A 21 6.93 13.89 4.31
N LYS A 22 7.31 13.16 3.26
CA LYS A 22 6.50 12.09 2.68
C LYS A 22 6.66 10.77 3.43
N ASN A 23 7.68 10.63 4.27
CA ASN A 23 7.88 9.46 5.11
C ASN A 23 7.00 9.51 6.36
N ARG A 24 6.37 8.39 6.71
CA ARG A 24 5.61 8.26 7.96
C ARG A 24 6.54 8.08 9.16
N TYR A 25 7.63 7.33 8.98
CA TYR A 25 8.65 7.08 9.99
C TYR A 25 10.03 7.34 9.39
N GLY A 26 10.83 8.18 10.05
CA GLY A 26 12.17 8.55 9.56
C GLY A 26 13.16 7.39 9.54
N ASN A 27 12.89 6.33 10.31
CA ASN A 27 13.70 5.12 10.39
C ASN A 27 13.20 3.98 9.48
N LEU A 28 12.11 4.17 8.71
CA LEU A 28 11.58 3.18 7.76
C LEU A 28 11.53 3.80 6.36
N LEU A 29 12.69 3.78 5.71
CA LEU A 29 12.90 4.39 4.41
C LEU A 29 13.00 3.30 3.32
N PRO A 30 12.48 3.55 2.11
CA PRO A 30 12.62 2.61 1.02
C PRO A 30 14.07 2.56 0.54
N TYR A 31 14.53 1.38 0.14
CA TYR A 31 15.84 1.25 -0.52
C TYR A 31 15.79 1.81 -1.95
N ASP A 32 16.85 2.52 -2.36
CA ASP A 32 16.88 3.21 -3.65
C ASP A 32 16.79 2.25 -4.84
N HIS A 33 17.43 1.08 -4.75
CA HIS A 33 17.54 0.11 -5.86
C HIS A 33 16.21 -0.56 -6.23
N SER A 34 15.24 -0.60 -5.31
CA SER A 34 13.96 -1.29 -5.49
C SER A 34 12.77 -0.37 -5.28
N ARG A 35 12.98 0.94 -5.07
CA ARG A 35 11.87 1.87 -4.82
C ARG A 35 10.92 1.93 -6.02
N VAL A 36 9.66 2.25 -5.74
CA VAL A 36 8.73 2.65 -6.80
C VAL A 36 9.05 4.08 -7.22
N VAL A 37 9.18 4.31 -8.52
CA VAL A 37 9.46 5.62 -9.13
C VAL A 37 8.19 6.08 -9.83
N LEU A 38 7.63 7.22 -9.42
CA LEU A 38 6.43 7.78 -10.04
C LEU A 38 6.78 8.55 -11.31
N MET A 39 5.99 8.34 -12.36
CA MET A 39 6.21 8.89 -13.70
C MET A 39 5.84 10.38 -13.77
N GLY A 40 6.33 11.05 -14.83
CA GLY A 40 6.00 12.45 -15.13
C GLY A 40 6.70 13.46 -14.22
N VAL A 41 8.02 13.34 -14.07
CA VAL A 41 8.84 14.19 -13.21
C VAL A 41 8.79 15.65 -13.68
N THR A 42 8.12 16.49 -12.92
CA THR A 42 8.27 17.95 -12.99
C THR A 42 8.71 18.45 -11.62
N LYS A 43 9.24 19.69 -11.53
CA LYS A 43 9.53 20.32 -10.22
C LYS A 43 8.30 20.32 -9.29
N SER A 44 7.08 20.29 -9.84
CA SER A 44 5.81 20.26 -9.12
C SER A 44 5.24 18.86 -8.87
N ARG A 45 5.81 17.80 -9.48
CA ARG A 45 5.39 16.40 -9.33
C ARG A 45 6.62 15.51 -9.09
N PRO A 46 7.07 15.38 -7.84
CA PRO A 46 8.23 14.55 -7.52
C PRO A 46 8.00 13.08 -7.87
N ASP A 47 9.07 12.34 -8.14
CA ASP A 47 9.05 10.91 -8.46
C ASP A 47 8.95 9.99 -7.23
N TYR A 48 8.96 10.58 -6.03
CA TYR A 48 9.11 9.86 -4.78
C TYR A 48 7.79 9.47 -4.12
N ILE A 49 7.71 8.20 -3.74
CA ILE A 49 6.79 7.62 -2.77
C ILE A 49 7.55 6.60 -1.90
N ASN A 50 7.20 6.50 -0.62
CA ASN A 50 7.78 5.49 0.27
C ASN A 50 7.19 4.10 -0.05
N ALA A 51 7.77 3.44 -1.04
CA ALA A 51 7.37 2.11 -1.49
C ALA A 51 8.53 1.37 -2.17
N ASN A 52 8.59 0.05 -2.06
CA ASN A 52 9.53 -0.84 -2.76
C ASN A 52 8.80 -1.95 -3.49
N TYR A 53 9.31 -2.33 -4.67
CA TYR A 53 8.96 -3.60 -5.31
C TYR A 53 9.57 -4.75 -4.51
N ILE A 54 8.80 -5.81 -4.31
CA ILE A 54 9.27 -7.03 -3.67
C ILE A 54 9.03 -8.23 -4.60
N PRO A 55 10.06 -9.08 -4.82
CA PRO A 55 9.94 -10.27 -5.64
C PRO A 55 9.04 -11.33 -4.99
N GLY A 56 8.13 -11.87 -5.79
CA GLY A 56 7.41 -13.13 -5.52
C GLY A 56 8.16 -14.33 -6.10
N TYR A 57 7.52 -15.50 -6.12
CA TYR A 57 8.16 -16.76 -6.54
C TYR A 57 8.74 -16.72 -7.97
N ASN A 58 7.96 -16.24 -8.96
CA ASN A 58 8.36 -16.18 -10.38
C ASN A 58 8.28 -14.77 -10.99
N ASN A 59 8.11 -13.73 -10.16
CA ASN A 59 7.96 -12.36 -10.64
C ASN A 59 8.70 -11.39 -9.71
N ASN A 60 9.75 -10.75 -10.24
CA ASN A 60 10.62 -9.85 -9.48
C ASN A 60 9.94 -8.57 -9.00
N LYS A 61 8.73 -8.27 -9.49
CA LYS A 61 7.91 -7.11 -9.09
C LYS A 61 6.49 -7.53 -8.73
N ARG A 62 6.31 -8.72 -8.15
CA ARG A 62 4.98 -9.26 -7.84
C ARG A 62 4.20 -8.39 -6.86
N TYR A 63 4.89 -7.69 -5.98
CA TYR A 63 4.26 -6.93 -4.92
C TYR A 63 4.91 -5.56 -4.78
N ILE A 64 4.17 -4.62 -4.20
CA ILE A 64 4.67 -3.32 -3.75
C ILE A 64 4.44 -3.23 -2.24
N ALA A 65 5.52 -3.18 -1.47
CA ALA A 65 5.47 -2.83 -0.05
C ALA A 65 5.43 -1.31 0.08
N THR A 66 4.43 -0.75 0.77
CA THR A 66 4.37 0.70 1.02
C THR A 66 3.85 1.01 2.42
N GLN A 67 4.05 2.25 2.86
CA GLN A 67 3.56 2.73 4.15
C GLN A 67 2.05 3.00 4.06
N GLY A 68 1.35 2.97 5.20
CA GLY A 68 0.01 3.54 5.27
C GLY A 68 0.02 5.02 4.83
N PRO A 69 -0.75 5.41 3.79
CA PRO A 69 -0.73 6.77 3.26
C PRO A 69 -0.88 7.84 4.33
N LYS A 70 -0.14 8.94 4.19
CA LYS A 70 -0.36 10.19 4.94
C LYS A 70 -1.34 11.04 4.16
N ALA A 71 -2.00 12.00 4.81
CA ALA A 71 -2.91 12.94 4.13
C ALA A 71 -2.23 13.61 2.91
N ALA A 72 -0.98 14.06 3.08
CA ALA A 72 -0.18 14.68 2.03
C ALA A 72 0.27 13.73 0.89
N THR A 73 0.14 12.41 1.06
CA THR A 73 0.62 11.41 0.09
C THR A 73 -0.50 10.54 -0.49
N ILE A 74 -1.78 10.87 -0.24
CA ILE A 74 -2.92 10.12 -0.80
C ILE A 74 -2.90 10.20 -2.34
N ALA A 75 -2.66 11.39 -2.90
CA ALA A 75 -2.56 11.56 -4.35
C ALA A 75 -1.39 10.78 -4.96
N ASP A 76 -0.23 10.76 -4.30
CA ASP A 76 0.93 9.95 -4.71
C ASP A 76 0.59 8.44 -4.66
N PHE A 77 -0.17 7.99 -3.66
CA PHE A 77 -0.60 6.59 -3.53
C PHE A 77 -1.53 6.16 -4.67
N TRP A 78 -2.53 6.98 -5.03
CA TRP A 78 -3.40 6.65 -6.15
C TRP A 78 -2.71 6.76 -7.51
N ARG A 79 -1.79 7.73 -7.66
CA ARG A 79 -0.90 7.79 -8.83
C ARG A 79 -0.08 6.51 -8.96
N MET A 80 0.54 6.05 -7.86
CA MET A 80 1.28 4.78 -7.82
C MET A 80 0.39 3.61 -8.22
N ALA A 81 -0.82 3.51 -7.64
CA ALA A 81 -1.77 2.48 -7.99
C ALA A 81 -2.04 2.49 -9.49
N TRP A 82 -2.39 3.65 -10.06
CA TRP A 82 -2.63 3.84 -11.49
C TRP A 82 -1.44 3.44 -12.35
N GLU A 83 -0.27 4.05 -12.18
CA GLU A 83 0.90 3.86 -13.03
C GLU A 83 1.43 2.42 -13.01
N THR A 84 1.30 1.72 -11.88
CA THR A 84 1.76 0.33 -11.74
C THR A 84 0.79 -0.70 -12.31
N GLY A 85 -0.38 -0.28 -12.82
CA GLY A 85 -1.37 -1.24 -13.31
C GLY A 85 -2.03 -2.06 -12.20
N SER A 86 -1.85 -1.69 -10.93
CA SER A 86 -2.31 -2.49 -9.78
C SER A 86 -3.84 -2.59 -9.75
N TYR A 87 -4.34 -3.82 -9.62
CA TYR A 87 -5.77 -4.16 -9.46
C TYR A 87 -6.12 -4.51 -8.01
N LYS A 88 -5.11 -4.68 -7.15
CA LYS A 88 -5.27 -5.12 -5.77
C LYS A 88 -4.50 -4.25 -4.80
N ILE A 89 -5.18 -3.87 -3.73
CA ILE A 89 -4.61 -3.22 -2.55
C ILE A 89 -4.93 -4.09 -1.34
N VAL A 90 -3.93 -4.53 -0.60
CA VAL A 90 -4.07 -5.23 0.68
C VAL A 90 -3.68 -4.26 1.79
N MET A 91 -4.63 -3.94 2.65
CA MET A 91 -4.49 -3.05 3.79
C MET A 91 -4.56 -3.87 5.08
N LEU A 92 -3.49 -3.86 5.86
CA LEU A 92 -3.31 -4.71 7.05
C LEU A 92 -3.19 -3.89 8.34
N THR A 93 -3.84 -2.73 8.40
CA THR A 93 -3.84 -1.86 9.57
C THR A 93 -5.13 -1.06 9.59
N ASN A 94 -5.67 -0.79 10.78
CA ASN A 94 -6.78 0.13 10.94
C ASN A 94 -6.30 1.59 10.76
N LEU A 95 -7.24 2.52 10.56
CA LEU A 95 -6.91 3.94 10.43
C LEU A 95 -6.29 4.51 11.70
N ARG A 96 -6.76 4.03 12.86
CA ARG A 96 -6.29 4.40 14.19
C ARG A 96 -6.05 3.15 15.03
N GLU A 97 -5.00 3.18 15.83
CA GLU A 97 -4.65 2.17 16.85
C GLU A 97 -4.29 2.96 18.12
N HIS A 98 -4.90 2.66 19.27
CA HIS A 98 -4.75 3.44 20.51
C HIS A 98 -4.78 4.97 20.29
N GLN A 99 -5.79 5.45 19.56
CA GLN A 99 -5.98 6.87 19.17
C GLN A 99 -4.91 7.47 18.24
N LYS A 100 -3.81 6.77 17.94
CA LYS A 100 -2.77 7.22 17.01
C LYS A 100 -3.15 6.88 15.58
N VAL A 101 -3.06 7.86 14.69
CA VAL A 101 -3.32 7.66 13.25
C VAL A 101 -2.21 6.83 12.62
N LYS A 102 -2.54 5.63 12.13
CA LYS A 102 -1.60 4.72 11.44
C LYS A 102 -1.71 4.81 9.93
N CYS A 103 -2.90 5.10 9.43
CA CYS A 103 -3.18 5.27 8.02
C CYS A 103 -4.21 6.39 7.85
N ALA A 104 -3.99 7.31 6.91
CA ALA A 104 -5.06 8.21 6.50
C ALA A 104 -6.12 7.41 5.73
N LYS A 105 -7.38 7.79 5.83
CA LYS A 105 -8.41 7.24 4.95
C LYS A 105 -8.15 7.80 3.55
N TYR A 106 -7.78 6.92 2.63
CA TYR A 106 -7.39 7.30 1.27
C TYR A 106 -8.46 6.95 0.23
N TRP A 107 -9.67 6.58 0.64
CA TRP A 107 -10.75 6.22 -0.28
C TRP A 107 -12.00 7.07 -0.04
N PRO A 108 -12.78 7.37 -1.09
CA PRO A 108 -13.98 8.18 -1.00
C PRO A 108 -15.20 7.35 -0.59
N GLU A 109 -16.29 8.04 -0.27
CA GLU A 109 -17.63 7.44 -0.10
C GLU A 109 -18.44 7.40 -1.40
N LEU A 110 -18.15 8.30 -2.35
CA LEU A 110 -18.79 8.32 -3.67
C LEU A 110 -17.75 8.46 -4.77
N THR A 111 -17.31 9.68 -5.07
CA THR A 111 -16.24 9.95 -6.05
C THR A 111 -15.38 11.09 -5.54
N GLU A 112 -14.07 10.94 -5.63
CA GLU A 112 -13.12 12.00 -5.28
C GLU A 112 -11.91 11.97 -6.21
N LYS A 113 -11.36 13.15 -6.49
CA LYS A 113 -10.20 13.30 -7.36
C LYS A 113 -8.94 13.52 -6.55
N TYR A 114 -7.97 12.62 -6.72
CA TYR A 114 -6.66 12.68 -6.08
C TYR A 114 -5.58 12.99 -7.12
N GLY A 115 -5.32 14.28 -7.34
CA GLY A 115 -4.43 14.73 -8.41
C GLY A 115 -5.06 14.52 -9.79
N SER A 116 -4.46 13.66 -10.62
CA SER A 116 -5.02 13.30 -11.94
C SER A 116 -5.89 12.05 -11.94
N VAL A 117 -5.88 11.28 -10.84
CA VAL A 117 -6.65 10.04 -10.72
C VAL A 117 -7.97 10.35 -10.01
N GLU A 118 -9.08 10.07 -10.66
CA GLU A 118 -10.39 10.05 -10.03
C GLU A 118 -10.68 8.63 -9.52
N VAL A 119 -11.18 8.54 -8.30
CA VAL A 119 -11.53 7.27 -7.65
C VAL A 119 -13.01 7.30 -7.33
N THR A 120 -13.75 6.33 -7.86
CA THR A 120 -15.18 6.17 -7.61
C THR A 120 -15.40 4.91 -6.80
N PHE A 121 -16.03 5.04 -5.65
CA PHE A 121 -16.52 3.94 -4.85
C PHE A 121 -17.65 3.21 -5.59
N VAL A 122 -17.57 1.88 -5.62
CA VAL A 122 -18.58 1.03 -6.26
C VAL A 122 -19.39 0.31 -5.20
N LYS A 123 -18.73 -0.47 -4.33
CA LYS A 123 -19.39 -1.20 -3.24
C LYS A 123 -18.41 -1.64 -2.16
N VAL A 124 -18.95 -2.07 -1.03
CA VAL A 124 -18.22 -2.70 0.06
C VAL A 124 -18.91 -3.99 0.51
N ASP A 125 -18.16 -5.08 0.58
CA ASP A 125 -18.55 -6.30 1.27
C ASP A 125 -17.82 -6.32 2.62
N SER A 126 -18.57 -6.21 3.73
CA SER A 126 -18.02 -6.23 5.09
C SER A 126 -18.25 -7.59 5.76
N ALA A 127 -17.21 -8.14 6.37
CA ALA A 127 -17.25 -9.26 7.31
C ALA A 127 -16.83 -8.78 8.70
N ALA A 128 -16.84 -9.67 9.69
CA ALA A 128 -16.39 -9.34 11.05
C ALA A 128 -14.91 -8.88 11.09
N ASP A 129 -14.05 -9.56 10.31
CA ASP A 129 -12.60 -9.41 10.42
C ASP A 129 -11.95 -8.66 9.25
N PHE A 130 -12.73 -8.32 8.21
CA PHE A 130 -12.24 -7.60 7.05
C PHE A 130 -13.35 -6.90 6.27
N ALA A 131 -12.96 -5.93 5.44
CA ALA A 131 -13.83 -5.31 4.44
C ALA A 131 -13.17 -5.37 3.06
N VAL A 132 -13.96 -5.65 2.02
CA VAL A 132 -13.55 -5.64 0.62
C VAL A 132 -14.25 -4.51 -0.10
N ARG A 133 -13.50 -3.52 -0.59
CA ARG A 133 -14.04 -2.36 -1.31
C ARG A 133 -13.65 -2.42 -2.78
N GLU A 134 -14.62 -2.22 -3.65
CA GLU A 134 -14.40 -2.08 -5.09
C GLU A 134 -14.42 -0.60 -5.46
N PHE A 135 -13.45 -0.20 -6.27
CA PHE A 135 -13.37 1.15 -6.82
C PHE A 135 -13.14 1.10 -8.33
N THR A 136 -13.57 2.14 -9.02
CA THR A 136 -13.15 2.45 -10.38
C THR A 136 -12.16 3.60 -10.32
N LEU A 137 -10.98 3.41 -10.92
CA LEU A 137 -10.02 4.48 -11.16
C LEU A 137 -10.21 5.00 -12.57
N SER A 138 -10.17 6.32 -12.74
CA SER A 138 -10.27 6.98 -14.05
C SER A 138 -9.17 8.03 -14.19
N MET A 139 -8.53 8.08 -15.38
CA MET A 139 -7.59 9.13 -15.76
C MET A 139 -7.69 9.39 -17.26
N GLY A 140 -8.14 10.59 -17.64
CA GLY A 140 -8.45 10.90 -19.04
C GLY A 140 -9.63 10.06 -19.53
N SER A 141 -9.47 9.37 -20.66
CA SER A 141 -10.48 8.47 -21.23
C SER A 141 -10.38 7.02 -20.75
N GLN A 142 -9.37 6.70 -19.94
CA GLN A 142 -9.14 5.34 -19.45
C GLN A 142 -9.75 5.16 -18.07
N SER A 143 -10.33 3.99 -17.83
CA SER A 143 -10.78 3.56 -16.51
C SER A 143 -10.46 2.09 -16.26
N ARG A 144 -10.36 1.72 -14.98
CA ARG A 144 -10.20 0.32 -14.56
C ARG A 144 -10.65 0.10 -13.13
N GLN A 145 -10.97 -1.14 -12.80
CA GLN A 145 -11.29 -1.51 -11.42
C GLN A 145 -10.05 -1.74 -10.56
N VAL A 146 -10.16 -1.44 -9.27
CA VAL A 146 -9.22 -1.85 -8.22
C VAL A 146 -10.01 -2.31 -7.01
N VAL A 147 -9.50 -3.32 -6.32
CA VAL A 147 -10.12 -3.88 -5.12
C VAL A 147 -9.19 -3.72 -3.93
N GLN A 148 -9.70 -3.10 -2.87
CA GLN A 148 -9.04 -3.01 -1.58
C GLN A 148 -9.56 -4.11 -0.64
N PHE A 149 -8.64 -4.92 -0.14
CA PHE A 149 -8.87 -5.90 0.91
C PHE A 149 -8.30 -5.34 2.22
N HIS A 150 -9.17 -4.94 3.13
CA HIS A 150 -8.79 -4.34 4.41
C HIS A 150 -9.04 -5.34 5.54
N PHE A 151 -7.97 -5.90 6.11
CA PHE A 151 -8.05 -6.75 7.30
C PHE A 151 -8.11 -5.87 8.55
N THR A 152 -9.23 -5.96 9.28
CA THR A 152 -9.57 -5.06 10.41
C THR A 152 -9.33 -5.71 11.77
N ALA A 153 -9.20 -7.04 11.83
CA ALA A 153 -8.99 -7.80 13.07
C ALA A 153 -7.52 -7.91 13.52
N TRP A 154 -6.58 -7.20 12.89
CA TRP A 154 -5.19 -7.24 13.33
C TRP A 154 -5.04 -6.55 14.69
N PRO A 155 -4.50 -7.22 15.72
CA PRO A 155 -4.35 -6.61 17.04
C PRO A 155 -3.20 -5.60 17.07
N ASP A 156 -3.36 -4.53 17.83
CA ASP A 156 -2.35 -3.47 17.96
C ASP A 156 -0.99 -3.99 18.45
N HIS A 157 -1.00 -5.05 19.26
CA HIS A 157 0.18 -5.78 19.71
C HIS A 157 0.08 -7.26 19.33
N GLY A 158 1.16 -7.80 18.77
CA GLY A 158 1.27 -9.22 18.44
C GLY A 158 0.65 -9.58 17.09
N VAL A 159 0.11 -10.79 17.03
CA VAL A 159 -0.51 -11.40 15.85
C VAL A 159 -1.93 -11.84 16.22
N PRO A 160 -2.84 -12.01 15.25
CA PRO A 160 -4.17 -12.56 15.52
C PRO A 160 -4.07 -13.85 16.35
N ALA A 161 -4.92 -13.97 17.37
CA ALA A 161 -4.92 -15.13 18.28
C ALA A 161 -5.24 -16.45 17.55
N TYR A 162 -6.03 -16.37 16.48
CA TYR A 162 -6.43 -17.51 15.68
C TYR A 162 -6.08 -17.30 14.20
N PRO A 163 -5.38 -18.25 13.57
CA PRO A 163 -4.94 -18.14 12.18
C PRO A 163 -6.10 -18.18 11.18
N ASP A 164 -7.26 -18.71 11.55
CA ASP A 164 -8.41 -18.88 10.65
C ASP A 164 -8.90 -17.54 10.06
N THR A 165 -8.79 -16.46 10.83
CA THR A 165 -9.18 -15.11 10.42
C THR A 165 -8.31 -14.60 9.27
N ILE A 166 -6.99 -14.73 9.40
CA ILE A 166 -6.05 -14.33 8.36
C ILE A 166 -6.07 -15.31 7.18
N CYS A 167 -6.28 -16.60 7.41
CA CYS A 167 -6.45 -17.59 6.34
C CYS A 167 -7.66 -17.28 5.46
N SER A 168 -8.83 -17.02 6.07
CA SER A 168 -10.06 -16.67 5.36
C SER A 168 -9.89 -15.38 4.54
N PHE A 169 -9.22 -14.38 5.12
CA PHE A 169 -8.87 -13.15 4.41
C PHE A 169 -7.95 -13.41 3.22
N MET A 170 -6.90 -14.21 3.41
CA MET A 170 -5.93 -14.55 2.36
C MET A 170 -6.57 -15.35 1.22
N GLU A 171 -7.50 -16.26 1.54
CA GLU A 171 -8.31 -16.94 0.53
C GLU A 171 -9.13 -15.96 -0.30
N ARG A 172 -9.78 -14.98 0.34
CA ARG A 172 -10.54 -13.93 -0.36
C ARG A 172 -9.64 -13.11 -1.29
N VAL A 173 -8.44 -12.73 -0.84
CA VAL A 173 -7.43 -12.04 -1.66
C VAL A 173 -6.98 -12.90 -2.84
N ARG A 174 -6.73 -14.20 -2.63
CA ARG A 174 -6.25 -15.14 -3.67
C ARG A 174 -7.32 -15.45 -4.72
N ARG A 175 -8.59 -15.62 -4.32
CA ARG A 175 -9.70 -15.93 -5.23
C ARG A 175 -9.98 -14.82 -6.24
N PHE A 176 -9.70 -13.56 -5.91
CA PHE A 176 -9.80 -12.47 -6.87
C PHE A 176 -8.69 -12.60 -7.93
N ARG A 177 -9.04 -13.01 -9.15
CA ARG A 177 -8.07 -13.12 -10.24
C ARG A 177 -7.70 -11.73 -10.75
N HIS A 178 -6.42 -11.55 -11.07
CA HIS A 178 -5.87 -10.35 -11.70
C HIS A 178 -4.70 -10.79 -12.57
N GLY A 179 -4.29 -9.96 -13.52
CA GLY A 179 -3.10 -10.22 -14.34
C GLY A 179 -1.80 -10.14 -13.53
N ASP A 180 -0.69 -10.01 -14.24
CA ASP A 180 0.65 -9.99 -13.65
C ASP A 180 1.05 -8.66 -12.99
N SER A 181 0.12 -7.70 -12.93
CA SER A 181 0.33 -6.44 -12.23
C SER A 181 0.72 -6.64 -10.76
N PRO A 182 1.51 -5.73 -10.18
CA PRO A 182 1.87 -5.80 -8.77
C PRO A 182 0.65 -5.73 -7.84
N ILE A 183 0.75 -6.42 -6.70
CA ILE A 183 -0.19 -6.28 -5.58
C ILE A 183 0.37 -5.25 -4.61
N ILE A 184 -0.36 -4.18 -4.36
CA ILE A 184 0.02 -3.19 -3.34
C ILE A 184 -0.32 -3.76 -1.97
N VAL A 185 0.65 -3.81 -1.07
CA VAL A 185 0.49 -4.26 0.30
C VAL A 185 0.98 -3.15 1.23
N HIS A 186 0.13 -2.72 2.16
CA HIS A 186 0.52 -1.73 3.16
C HIS A 186 -0.04 -2.03 4.55
N CYS A 187 0.62 -1.48 5.54
CA CYS A 187 0.34 -1.63 6.96
C CYS A 187 0.90 -0.40 7.69
N ARG A 188 1.03 -0.46 9.02
CA ARG A 188 1.68 0.54 9.84
C ARG A 188 3.17 0.71 9.53
N LEU A 189 3.97 -0.36 9.43
CA LEU A 189 5.44 -0.30 9.45
C LEU A 189 6.13 -0.75 8.14
N THR A 190 5.42 -0.74 7.00
CA THR A 190 5.93 -1.09 5.65
C THR A 190 6.40 -2.55 5.47
N VAL A 191 7.10 -3.14 6.44
CA VAL A 191 7.87 -4.39 6.35
C VAL A 191 7.18 -5.58 7.03
N ALA A 192 6.50 -5.38 8.17
CA ALA A 192 5.93 -6.47 8.97
C ALA A 192 4.88 -7.32 8.22
N ALA A 193 4.18 -6.71 7.27
CA ALA A 193 3.17 -7.35 6.44
C ALA A 193 3.73 -8.44 5.50
N PHE A 194 4.98 -8.30 5.04
CA PHE A 194 5.48 -9.11 3.93
C PHE A 194 5.81 -10.55 4.30
N PHE A 195 6.13 -10.81 5.56
CA PHE A 195 6.42 -12.16 6.04
C PHE A 195 5.22 -13.10 5.86
N PHE A 196 3.99 -12.59 5.83
CA PHE A 196 2.77 -13.38 5.67
C PHE A 196 2.44 -13.74 4.22
N PHE A 197 2.94 -12.99 3.22
CA PHE A 197 2.61 -13.23 1.80
C PHE A 197 3.65 -14.07 1.05
N ARG A 198 4.79 -14.38 1.70
CA ARG A 198 5.88 -15.19 1.12
C ARG A 198 5.79 -16.69 1.43
N ARG A 199 4.86 -17.12 2.28
CA ARG A 199 4.54 -18.53 2.55
C ARG A 199 3.18 -18.87 1.93
#